data_AF-A0A534B850-F1
#
_entry.id   AF-A0A534B850-F1
#
_cell.length_a   1.000
_cell.length_b   1.000
_cell.length_c   1.000
_cell.angle_alpha   90.00
_cell.angle_beta   90.00
_cell.angle_gamma   90.00
#
_symmetry.space_group_name_H-M   'P 1'
#
loop_
_entity.id
_entity.type
_entity.pdbx_description
1 polymer ?
#
loop_
_entity_poly.entity_id
_entity_poly.type
_entity_poly.pdbx_seq_one_letter_code
_entity_poly.pdbx_strand_id
1 'polypeptide(L)'
;RGLFYEYNSNESTDPNHVLFHALGAWRIAPGFHDLLWHRAFTVPAAQLLGGSVRFWHDQLFCKPAHHGGVVAWHQDYSYWTRTQPLAHLTCWIGLDDSNRENGCMQYIARSHHWPDLPITGLAGDMTAINAVLNEEQRREFQHPVAVELKKGEASFHHPRLVHGSFANHSDHSRRATVINVMKDGVRSASNEPLLQGIPAIPAGEKVEGRFFPLLYAPAARS
;
A
#
# COMPACT_ATOMS: atom_id res chain seq x y z
N ARG A 1 -9.79 13.35 13.62
CA ARG A 1 -10.44 12.88 12.37
C ARG A 1 -10.19 13.80 11.19
N GLY A 2 -10.38 15.12 11.28
CA GLY A 2 -10.29 16.05 10.13
C GLY A 2 -8.93 16.26 9.44
N LEU A 3 -7.89 15.51 9.83
CA LEU A 3 -6.56 15.56 9.20
C LEU A 3 -6.26 14.30 8.36
N PHE A 4 -7.09 13.25 8.47
CA PHE A 4 -7.00 12.10 7.57
C PHE A 4 -7.48 12.49 6.17
N TYR A 5 -6.84 11.94 5.14
CA TYR A 5 -7.36 12.00 3.77
C TYR A 5 -8.55 11.06 3.61
N GLU A 6 -8.50 9.92 4.28
CA GLU A 6 -9.54 8.90 4.29
C GLU A 6 -9.59 8.23 5.67
N TYR A 7 -10.79 7.88 6.12
CA TYR A 7 -10.99 7.22 7.42
C TYR A 7 -12.20 6.29 7.34
N ASN A 8 -11.94 4.99 7.35
CA ASN A 8 -12.94 3.94 7.37
C ASN A 8 -12.77 3.15 8.67
N SER A 9 -13.73 3.32 9.59
CA SER A 9 -13.75 2.53 10.82
C SER A 9 -13.99 1.04 10.55
N ASN A 10 -14.63 0.72 9.43
CA ASN A 10 -14.75 -0.62 8.88
C ASN A 10 -14.99 -0.52 7.35
N GLU A 11 -14.08 -1.05 6.54
CA GLU A 11 -14.22 -1.18 5.08
C GLU A 11 -15.16 -2.32 4.67
N SER A 12 -15.42 -3.26 5.58
CA SER A 12 -16.35 -4.35 5.36
C SER A 12 -17.79 -3.89 5.60
N THR A 13 -18.71 -4.38 4.77
CA THR A 13 -20.15 -4.25 5.01
C THR A 13 -20.65 -5.19 6.12
N ASP A 14 -19.87 -6.21 6.48
CA ASP A 14 -20.16 -7.11 7.59
C ASP A 14 -19.50 -6.62 8.89
N PRO A 15 -20.28 -6.32 9.95
CA PRO A 15 -19.76 -5.87 11.23
C PRO A 15 -18.90 -6.91 11.97
N ASN A 16 -19.00 -8.20 11.62
CA ASN A 16 -18.19 -9.26 12.22
C ASN A 16 -16.82 -9.42 11.54
N HIS A 17 -16.60 -8.75 10.40
CA HIS A 17 -15.37 -8.80 9.61
C HIS A 17 -14.74 -7.41 9.49
N VAL A 18 -14.32 -6.84 10.62
CA VAL A 18 -13.76 -5.50 10.71
C VAL A 18 -12.44 -5.37 9.95
N LEU A 19 -12.39 -4.39 9.05
CA LEU A 19 -11.16 -3.93 8.40
C LEU A 19 -11.05 -2.42 8.62
N PHE A 20 -10.26 -2.01 9.61
CA PHE A 20 -9.95 -0.59 9.80
C PHE A 20 -8.92 -0.15 8.76
N HIS A 21 -9.19 0.98 8.11
CA HIS A 21 -8.32 1.58 7.11
C HIS A 21 -8.37 3.11 7.18
N ALA A 22 -7.22 3.77 7.16
CA ALA A 22 -7.16 5.23 7.15
C ALA A 22 -5.90 5.73 6.43
N LEU A 23 -6.00 6.88 5.75
CA LEU A 23 -4.89 7.54 5.06
C LEU A 23 -4.57 8.89 5.70
N GLY A 24 -3.29 9.25 5.82
CA GLY A 24 -2.85 10.54 6.32
C GLY A 24 -2.38 10.53 7.79
N ALA A 25 -1.98 9.37 8.32
CA ALA A 25 -1.57 9.23 9.72
C ALA A 25 -0.30 10.01 10.07
N TRP A 26 0.58 10.25 9.09
CA TRP A 26 1.76 11.10 9.21
C TRP A 26 1.45 12.54 9.63
N ARG A 27 0.21 13.00 9.44
CA ARG A 27 -0.26 14.35 9.87
C ARG A 27 -0.83 14.35 11.29
N ILE A 28 -1.00 13.17 11.89
CA ILE A 28 -1.75 12.98 13.13
C ILE A 28 -0.80 12.81 14.31
N ALA A 29 0.23 11.99 14.16
CA ALA A 29 1.15 11.65 15.24
C ALA A 29 2.61 11.78 14.81
N PRO A 30 3.50 12.35 15.66
CA PRO A 30 4.92 12.48 15.36
C PRO A 30 5.60 11.17 14.96
N GLY A 31 5.20 10.05 15.56
CA GLY A 31 5.79 8.74 15.22
C GLY A 31 5.56 8.33 13.76
N PHE A 32 4.37 8.59 13.21
CA PHE A 32 4.09 8.31 11.79
C PHE A 32 4.75 9.33 10.87
N HIS A 33 4.86 10.58 11.32
CA HIS A 33 5.62 11.61 10.62
C HIS A 33 7.09 11.19 10.48
N ASP A 34 7.77 10.95 11.59
CA ASP A 34 9.22 10.69 11.62
C ASP A 34 9.60 9.40 10.90
N LEU A 35 8.70 8.40 10.91
CA LEU A 35 8.87 7.16 10.18
C LEU A 35 9.10 7.39 8.67
N LEU A 36 8.50 8.43 8.07
CA LEU A 36 8.67 8.75 6.65
C LEU A 36 10.14 9.06 6.28
N TRP A 37 10.92 9.61 7.22
CA TRP A 37 12.33 9.98 7.00
C TRP A 37 13.33 8.96 7.53
N HIS A 38 12.86 7.86 8.13
CA HIS A 38 13.76 6.88 8.75
C HIS A 38 14.64 6.17 7.71
N ARG A 39 15.96 6.13 7.94
CA ARG A 39 16.93 5.59 6.95
C ARG A 39 16.75 4.10 6.66
N ALA A 40 16.29 3.32 7.63
CA ALA A 40 15.99 1.90 7.41
C ALA A 40 14.87 1.68 6.37
N PHE A 41 14.04 2.69 6.13
CA PHE A 41 13.04 2.69 5.07
C PHE A 41 13.55 3.40 3.81
N THR A 42 14.06 4.63 3.94
CA THR A 42 14.34 5.46 2.76
C THR A 42 15.53 4.97 1.93
N VAL A 43 16.54 4.36 2.54
CA VAL A 43 17.69 3.79 1.83
C VAL A 43 17.30 2.63 0.92
N PRO A 44 16.65 1.54 1.40
CA PRO A 44 16.20 0.47 0.51
C PRO A 44 15.15 0.94 -0.50
N ALA A 45 14.25 1.85 -0.13
CA ALA A 45 13.30 2.43 -1.08
C ALA A 45 14.00 3.13 -2.26
N ALA A 46 15.06 3.89 -1.99
CA ALA A 46 15.85 4.57 -3.02
C ALA A 46 16.60 3.58 -3.93
N GLN A 47 17.07 2.46 -3.38
CA GLN A 47 17.72 1.40 -4.15
C GLN A 47 16.72 0.72 -5.10
N LEU A 48 15.53 0.38 -4.59
CA LEU A 48 14.46 -0.27 -5.36
C LEU A 48 13.87 0.64 -6.44
N LEU A 49 13.70 1.94 -6.15
CA LEU A 49 13.24 2.94 -7.14
C LEU A 49 14.37 3.42 -8.09
N GLY A 50 15.62 3.14 -7.75
CA GLY A 50 16.80 3.61 -8.48
C GLY A 50 16.91 5.14 -8.52
N GLY A 51 16.64 5.83 -7.41
CA GLY A 51 16.74 7.29 -7.34
C GLY A 51 16.20 7.91 -6.06
N SER A 52 15.99 9.23 -6.10
CA SER A 52 15.43 9.99 -4.98
C SER A 52 13.99 9.58 -4.69
N VAL A 53 13.63 9.54 -3.41
CA VAL A 53 12.37 9.02 -2.90
C VAL A 53 11.48 10.17 -2.46
N ARG A 54 10.26 10.21 -2.98
CA ARG A 54 9.23 11.17 -2.62
C ARG A 54 8.02 10.48 -2.03
N PHE A 55 7.43 11.09 -1.00
CA PHE A 55 6.21 10.59 -0.38
C PHE A 55 5.01 10.65 -1.34
N TRP A 56 4.20 9.59 -1.35
CA TRP A 56 2.92 9.54 -2.07
C TRP A 56 1.75 9.65 -1.08
N HIS A 57 1.55 8.63 -0.24
CA HIS A 57 0.62 8.65 0.90
C HIS A 57 1.00 7.53 1.89
N ASP A 58 0.35 7.52 3.05
CA ASP A 58 0.48 6.48 4.06
C ASP A 58 -0.88 5.87 4.38
N GLN A 59 -0.87 4.62 4.86
CA GLN A 59 -2.08 3.93 5.29
C GLN A 59 -1.86 3.29 6.66
N LEU A 60 -2.91 3.24 7.45
CA LEU A 60 -3.00 2.40 8.65
C LEU A 60 -3.98 1.28 8.42
N PHE A 61 -3.57 0.07 8.79
CA PHE A 61 -4.44 -1.10 8.79
C PHE A 61 -4.51 -1.71 10.19
N CYS A 62 -5.71 -2.12 10.59
CA CYS A 62 -5.90 -2.95 11.77
C CYS A 62 -6.92 -4.05 11.49
N LYS A 63 -6.51 -5.29 11.77
CA LYS A 63 -7.37 -6.47 11.81
C LYS A 63 -7.53 -6.91 13.26
N PRO A 64 -8.69 -6.65 13.90
CA PRO A 64 -8.94 -7.10 15.27
C PRO A 64 -8.85 -8.63 15.41
N ALA A 65 -8.57 -9.12 16.61
CA ALA A 65 -8.58 -10.54 16.93
C ALA A 65 -9.95 -11.16 16.58
N HIS A 66 -9.95 -12.35 15.98
CA HIS A 66 -11.10 -13.12 15.47
C HIS A 66 -12.04 -12.46 14.45
N HIS A 67 -12.07 -11.14 14.40
CA HIS A 67 -13.01 -10.34 13.60
C HIS A 67 -12.31 -9.63 12.44
N GLY A 68 -11.01 -9.79 12.27
CA GLY A 68 -10.29 -9.11 11.20
C GLY A 68 -10.73 -9.59 9.83
N GLY A 69 -11.29 -8.70 9.00
CA GLY A 69 -11.79 -9.03 7.66
C GLY A 69 -10.67 -9.31 6.65
N VAL A 70 -11.07 -9.79 5.46
CA VAL A 70 -10.15 -10.00 4.33
C VAL A 70 -9.85 -8.67 3.62
N VAL A 71 -8.63 -8.54 3.11
CA VAL A 71 -8.31 -7.57 2.04
C VAL A 71 -8.21 -8.39 0.76
N ALA A 72 -9.13 -8.14 -0.15
CA ALA A 72 -9.24 -8.85 -1.43
C ALA A 72 -7.97 -8.67 -2.28
N TRP A 73 -7.74 -9.60 -3.20
CA TRP A 73 -6.61 -9.55 -4.11
C TRP A 73 -6.71 -8.36 -5.05
N HIS A 74 -5.67 -7.54 -5.11
CA HIS A 74 -5.64 -6.35 -5.94
C HIS A 74 -4.21 -5.96 -6.35
N GLN A 75 -4.14 -4.99 -7.25
CA GLN A 75 -2.94 -4.19 -7.51
C GLN A 75 -3.17 -2.80 -6.94
N ASP A 76 -2.20 -2.26 -6.21
CA ASP A 76 -2.26 -0.88 -5.71
C ASP A 76 -2.45 0.12 -6.86
N TYR A 77 -1.73 -0.11 -7.98
CA TYR A 77 -1.74 0.81 -9.11
C TYR A 77 -3.12 1.00 -9.74
N SER A 78 -4.02 0.00 -9.63
CA SER A 78 -5.40 0.11 -10.13
C SER A 78 -6.16 1.29 -9.48
N TYR A 79 -5.74 1.76 -8.31
CA TYR A 79 -6.29 2.92 -7.61
C TYR A 79 -5.48 4.22 -7.83
N TRP A 80 -4.25 4.13 -8.34
CA TRP A 80 -3.29 5.25 -8.43
C TRP A 80 -2.92 5.63 -9.86
N THR A 81 -3.77 5.31 -10.83
CA THR A 81 -3.60 5.58 -12.27
C THR A 81 -3.55 7.07 -12.65
N ARG A 82 -3.44 7.97 -11.67
CA ARG A 82 -3.44 9.44 -11.81
C ARG A 82 -2.04 10.06 -11.82
N THR A 83 -0.99 9.24 -11.92
CA THR A 83 0.41 9.71 -11.98
C THR A 83 1.21 8.95 -13.02
N GLN A 84 2.26 9.56 -13.55
CA GLN A 84 3.13 8.95 -14.57
C GLN A 84 4.58 9.48 -14.52
N PRO A 85 5.59 8.68 -14.91
CA PRO A 85 5.49 7.24 -15.21
C PRO A 85 5.17 6.43 -13.95
N LEU A 86 4.81 5.15 -14.12
CA LEU A 86 4.66 4.21 -13.02
C LEU A 86 6.03 3.97 -12.39
N ALA A 87 6.32 4.72 -11.32
CA ALA A 87 7.56 4.62 -10.55
C ALA A 87 7.25 4.72 -9.05
N HIS A 88 6.30 3.90 -8.60
CA HIS A 88 5.86 3.82 -7.20
C HIS A 88 6.41 2.56 -6.51
N LEU A 89 6.43 2.59 -5.19
CA LEU A 89 6.84 1.50 -4.33
C LEU A 89 6.07 1.57 -3.01
N THR A 90 5.60 0.43 -2.56
CA THR A 90 4.92 0.28 -1.27
C THR A 90 5.86 -0.37 -0.27
N CYS A 91 5.91 0.17 0.95
CA CYS A 91 6.57 -0.45 2.10
C CYS A 91 5.52 -0.75 3.17
N TRP A 92 5.29 -2.03 3.43
CA TRP A 92 4.39 -2.49 4.47
C TRP A 92 5.19 -2.84 5.73
N ILE A 93 4.83 -2.27 6.88
CA ILE A 93 5.58 -2.42 8.13
C ILE A 93 4.67 -3.01 9.21
N GLY A 94 5.08 -4.14 9.78
CA GLY A 94 4.34 -4.80 10.86
C GLY A 94 4.48 -4.05 12.18
N LEU A 95 3.38 -3.54 12.74
CA LEU A 95 3.36 -2.96 14.10
C LEU A 95 3.14 -4.02 15.18
N ASP A 96 2.67 -5.19 14.76
CA ASP A 96 2.58 -6.45 15.51
C ASP A 96 3.23 -7.55 14.67
N ASP A 97 3.49 -8.72 15.27
CA ASP A 97 3.86 -9.92 14.52
C ASP A 97 2.75 -10.24 13.50
N SER A 98 3.14 -10.57 12.26
CA SER A 98 2.21 -10.93 11.19
C SER A 98 2.53 -12.33 10.69
N ASN A 99 1.55 -13.23 10.78
CA ASN A 99 1.68 -14.63 10.43
C ASN A 99 0.43 -15.10 9.68
N ARG A 100 0.42 -16.35 9.22
CA ARG A 100 -0.72 -16.92 8.48
C ARG A 100 -2.03 -16.88 9.27
N GLU A 101 -1.98 -17.07 10.59
CA GLU A 101 -3.16 -17.14 11.47
C GLU A 101 -3.84 -15.77 11.64
N ASN A 102 -3.05 -14.70 11.72
CA ASN A 102 -3.54 -13.33 11.83
C ASN A 102 -3.61 -12.58 10.48
N GLY A 103 -3.54 -13.36 9.41
CA GLY A 103 -3.77 -12.92 8.04
C GLY A 103 -2.63 -12.11 7.47
N CYS A 104 -1.38 -12.58 7.52
CA CYS A 104 -0.25 -11.91 6.87
C CYS A 104 -0.49 -11.65 5.37
N MET A 105 0.32 -10.75 4.81
CA MET A 105 0.28 -10.45 3.37
C MET A 105 0.54 -11.72 2.55
N GLN A 106 -0.17 -11.81 1.43
CA GLN A 106 -0.02 -12.86 0.44
C GLN A 106 0.34 -12.20 -0.89
N TYR A 107 1.34 -12.75 -1.58
CA TYR A 107 1.80 -12.25 -2.87
C TYR A 107 1.72 -13.32 -3.94
N ILE A 108 1.36 -12.92 -5.16
CA ILE A 108 1.54 -13.76 -6.34
C ILE A 108 2.87 -13.40 -6.98
N ALA A 109 3.83 -14.33 -6.91
CA ALA A 109 5.17 -14.09 -7.44
C ALA A 109 5.11 -13.68 -8.92
N ARG A 110 5.96 -12.72 -9.32
CA ARG A 110 6.08 -12.21 -10.71
C ARG A 110 4.85 -11.50 -11.28
N SER A 111 3.71 -11.45 -10.58
CA SER A 111 2.48 -10.78 -11.06
C SER A 111 2.62 -9.28 -11.32
N HIS A 112 3.69 -8.63 -10.84
CA HIS A 112 4.01 -7.25 -11.20
C HIS A 112 4.34 -7.05 -12.69
N HIS A 113 4.57 -8.13 -13.45
CA HIS A 113 4.69 -8.13 -14.91
C HIS A 113 3.35 -8.29 -15.65
N TRP A 114 2.27 -8.58 -14.94
CA TRP A 114 0.93 -8.66 -15.55
C TRP A 114 0.47 -7.26 -16.00
N PRO A 115 -0.49 -7.19 -16.94
CA PRO A 115 -1.18 -5.94 -17.23
C PRO A 115 -1.90 -5.40 -15.99
N ASP A 116 -2.31 -4.13 -16.07
CA ASP A 116 -3.17 -3.53 -15.05
C ASP A 116 -4.50 -4.29 -15.03
N LEU A 117 -4.85 -4.83 -13.86
CA LEU A 117 -6.10 -5.53 -13.63
C LEU A 117 -7.18 -4.52 -13.17
N PRO A 118 -8.44 -4.70 -13.58
CA PRO A 118 -9.53 -3.88 -13.08
C PRO A 118 -9.77 -4.15 -11.59
N ILE A 119 -10.33 -3.17 -10.89
CA ILE A 119 -10.72 -3.29 -9.48
C ILE A 119 -11.89 -4.28 -9.38
N THR A 120 -11.77 -5.27 -8.49
CA THR A 120 -12.81 -6.28 -8.23
C THR A 120 -13.41 -6.18 -6.82
N GLY A 121 -13.03 -5.14 -6.06
CA GLY A 121 -13.40 -4.92 -4.66
C GLY A 121 -12.18 -4.97 -3.74
N LEU A 122 -12.27 -4.31 -2.57
CA LEU A 122 -11.17 -4.26 -1.59
C LEU A 122 -11.40 -5.16 -0.37
N ALA A 123 -12.64 -5.39 0.03
CA ALA A 123 -13.00 -6.15 1.22
C ALA A 123 -14.00 -7.27 0.90
N GLY A 124 -14.01 -8.33 1.72
CA GLY A 124 -15.03 -9.36 1.73
C GLY A 124 -14.82 -10.56 0.79
N ASP A 125 -14.40 -10.35 -0.46
CA ASP A 125 -14.35 -11.42 -1.46
C ASP A 125 -12.93 -11.71 -2.00
N MET A 126 -12.32 -12.79 -1.51
CA MET A 126 -11.01 -13.27 -1.99
C MET A 126 -11.07 -13.98 -3.36
N THR A 127 -12.25 -14.21 -3.91
CA THR A 127 -12.44 -14.93 -5.17
C THR A 127 -12.75 -14.02 -6.36
N ALA A 128 -13.14 -12.77 -6.11
CA ALA A 128 -13.56 -11.80 -7.12
C ALA A 128 -12.54 -11.62 -8.26
N ILE A 129 -11.24 -11.70 -7.95
CA ILE A 129 -10.16 -11.58 -8.93
C ILE A 129 -10.21 -12.65 -10.02
N ASN A 130 -10.77 -13.85 -9.75
CA ASN A 130 -10.84 -14.93 -10.74
C ASN A 130 -11.62 -14.56 -12.01
N ALA A 131 -12.55 -13.61 -11.90
CA ALA A 131 -13.34 -13.12 -13.02
C ALA A 131 -12.50 -12.35 -14.06
N VAL A 132 -11.31 -11.88 -13.68
CA VAL A 132 -10.49 -10.97 -14.51
C VAL A 132 -9.14 -11.57 -14.93
N LEU A 133 -8.80 -12.74 -14.39
CA LEU A 133 -7.55 -13.44 -14.74
C LEU A 133 -7.71 -14.25 -16.03
N ASN A 134 -6.67 -14.28 -16.85
CA ASN A 134 -6.54 -15.23 -17.95
C ASN A 134 -6.09 -16.62 -17.45
N GLU A 135 -5.93 -17.60 -18.35
CA GLU A 135 -5.57 -18.97 -17.96
C GLU A 135 -4.18 -19.07 -17.30
N GLU A 136 -3.17 -18.41 -17.85
CA GLU A 136 -1.80 -18.41 -17.30
C GLU A 136 -1.77 -17.78 -15.91
N GLN A 137 -2.39 -16.60 -15.77
CA GLN A 137 -2.51 -15.90 -14.50
C GLN A 137 -3.25 -16.73 -13.46
N ARG A 138 -4.31 -17.45 -13.84
CA ARG A 138 -5.02 -18.38 -12.94
C ARG A 138 -4.13 -19.51 -12.45
N ARG A 139 -3.22 -20.03 -13.28
CA ARG A 139 -2.26 -21.08 -12.86
C ARG A 139 -1.26 -20.52 -11.86
N GLU A 140 -0.69 -19.34 -12.13
CA GLU A 140 0.24 -18.67 -11.21
C GLU A 140 -0.45 -18.29 -9.87
N PHE A 141 -1.71 -17.87 -9.94
CA PHE A 141 -2.52 -17.48 -8.78
C PHE A 141 -2.77 -18.63 -7.78
N GLN A 142 -2.62 -19.90 -8.20
CA GLN A 142 -2.78 -21.06 -7.32
C GLN A 142 -1.64 -21.21 -6.29
N HIS A 143 -0.57 -20.42 -6.42
CA HIS A 143 0.63 -20.54 -5.59
C HIS A 143 0.97 -19.22 -4.87
N PRO A 144 0.08 -18.71 -4.00
CA PRO A 144 0.37 -17.50 -3.22
C PRO A 144 1.51 -17.75 -2.22
N VAL A 145 2.37 -16.75 -2.07
CA VAL A 145 3.47 -16.73 -1.10
C VAL A 145 3.04 -15.90 0.10
N ALA A 146 2.96 -16.53 1.27
CA ALA A 146 2.73 -15.83 2.52
C ALA A 146 4.02 -15.14 2.98
N VAL A 147 3.89 -13.87 3.36
CA VAL A 147 4.99 -13.07 3.90
C VAL A 147 4.74 -12.84 5.37
N GLU A 148 5.31 -13.72 6.20
CA GLU A 148 5.28 -13.59 7.65
C GLU A 148 6.40 -12.64 8.11
N LEU A 149 6.09 -11.74 9.03
CA LEU A 149 6.98 -10.70 9.51
C LEU A 149 6.91 -10.62 11.03
N LYS A 150 8.04 -10.39 11.69
CA LYS A 150 8.08 -9.97 13.08
C LYS A 150 7.76 -8.50 13.23
N LYS A 151 7.28 -8.12 14.41
CA LYS A 151 7.05 -6.70 14.75
C LYS A 151 8.29 -5.87 14.43
N GLY A 152 8.10 -4.80 13.65
CA GLY A 152 9.15 -3.88 13.20
C GLY A 152 9.81 -4.29 11.87
N GLU A 153 9.58 -5.50 11.38
CA GLU A 153 10.00 -5.90 10.03
C GLU A 153 9.07 -5.33 8.97
N ALA A 154 9.58 -5.27 7.73
CA ALA A 154 8.89 -4.67 6.61
C ALA A 154 9.07 -5.49 5.33
N SER A 155 8.06 -5.43 4.45
CA SER A 155 8.15 -5.90 3.07
C SER A 155 8.01 -4.73 2.11
N PHE A 156 8.66 -4.83 0.96
CA PHE A 156 8.49 -3.91 -0.15
C PHE A 156 7.81 -4.61 -1.32
N HIS A 157 6.88 -3.94 -1.98
CA HIS A 157 6.26 -4.47 -3.20
C HIS A 157 6.03 -3.40 -4.26
N HIS A 158 6.15 -3.84 -5.51
CA HIS A 158 5.82 -3.05 -6.69
C HIS A 158 4.29 -2.84 -6.74
N PRO A 159 3.76 -1.69 -7.18
CA PRO A 159 2.32 -1.40 -7.14
C PRO A 159 1.46 -2.28 -8.07
N ARG A 160 2.08 -3.02 -9.00
CA ARG A 160 1.43 -4.06 -9.82
C ARG A 160 1.53 -5.48 -9.24
N LEU A 161 2.27 -5.68 -8.15
CA LEU A 161 2.35 -7.00 -7.53
C LEU A 161 0.98 -7.33 -6.94
N VAL A 162 0.32 -8.35 -7.48
CA VAL A 162 -0.97 -8.82 -6.98
C VAL A 162 -0.80 -9.34 -5.56
N HIS A 163 -1.58 -8.78 -4.67
CA HIS A 163 -1.50 -9.08 -3.25
C HIS A 163 -2.83 -8.97 -2.54
N GLY A 164 -2.95 -9.65 -1.41
CA GLY A 164 -4.14 -9.67 -0.57
C GLY A 164 -3.78 -10.13 0.85
N SER A 165 -4.76 -10.15 1.75
CA SER A 165 -4.55 -10.71 3.08
C SER A 165 -5.82 -11.35 3.65
N PHE A 166 -5.70 -12.57 4.15
CA PHE A 166 -6.81 -13.33 4.73
C PHE A 166 -7.28 -12.76 6.07
N ALA A 167 -8.39 -13.28 6.56
CA ALA A 167 -8.97 -12.88 7.84
C ALA A 167 -8.02 -13.15 9.01
N ASN A 168 -8.24 -12.44 10.11
CA ASN A 168 -7.51 -12.68 11.36
C ASN A 168 -8.34 -13.60 12.26
N HIS A 169 -7.86 -14.82 12.45
CA HIS A 169 -8.51 -15.81 13.31
C HIS A 169 -7.85 -15.95 14.69
N SER A 170 -6.69 -15.32 14.87
CA SER A 170 -5.91 -15.38 16.12
C SER A 170 -6.52 -14.57 17.26
N ASP A 171 -5.98 -14.79 18.46
CA ASP A 171 -6.29 -14.06 19.69
C ASP A 171 -5.69 -12.64 19.76
N HIS A 172 -4.93 -12.22 18.72
CA HIS A 172 -4.21 -10.95 18.72
C HIS A 172 -4.60 -10.07 17.53
N SER A 173 -4.64 -8.75 17.74
CA SER A 173 -4.79 -7.82 16.62
C SER A 173 -3.56 -7.83 15.72
N ARG A 174 -3.76 -7.61 14.43
CA ARG A 174 -2.67 -7.38 13.46
C ARG A 174 -2.73 -5.95 12.94
N ARG A 175 -1.87 -5.09 13.49
CA ARG A 175 -1.73 -3.69 13.03
C ARG A 175 -0.54 -3.54 12.10
N ALA A 176 -0.69 -2.65 11.14
CA ALA A 176 0.38 -2.30 10.22
C ALA A 176 0.28 -0.84 9.81
N THR A 177 1.42 -0.27 9.46
CA THR A 177 1.51 1.00 8.75
C THR A 177 2.13 0.74 7.39
N VAL A 178 1.62 1.44 6.37
CA VAL A 178 2.09 1.32 5.00
C VAL A 178 2.55 2.68 4.54
N ILE A 179 3.71 2.73 3.91
CA ILE A 179 4.26 3.95 3.32
C ILE A 179 4.36 3.73 1.82
N ASN A 180 3.62 4.54 1.09
CA ASN A 180 3.67 4.55 -0.37
C ASN A 180 4.54 5.71 -0.81
N VAL A 181 5.50 5.41 -1.68
CA VAL A 181 6.44 6.39 -2.23
C VAL A 181 6.53 6.27 -3.73
N MET A 182 7.05 7.32 -4.34
CA MET A 182 7.36 7.38 -5.75
C MET A 182 8.77 7.89 -5.96
N LYS A 183 9.35 7.59 -7.12
CA LYS A 183 10.59 8.21 -7.55
C LYS A 183 10.37 9.70 -7.77
N ASP A 184 11.32 10.52 -7.33
CA ASP A 184 11.25 11.96 -7.62
C ASP A 184 11.21 12.21 -9.14
N GLY A 185 10.34 13.13 -9.56
CA GLY A 185 10.13 13.45 -10.97
C GLY A 185 8.89 12.80 -11.59
N VAL A 186 8.17 11.94 -10.86
CA VAL A 186 6.80 11.53 -11.22
C VAL A 186 5.90 12.77 -11.34
N ARG A 187 5.02 12.76 -12.33
CA ARG A 187 4.14 13.86 -12.73
C ARG A 187 2.67 13.46 -12.58
N SER A 188 1.82 14.46 -12.37
CA SER A 188 0.37 14.27 -12.41
C SER A 188 -0.07 13.84 -13.82
N ALA A 189 -0.97 12.88 -13.90
CA ALA A 189 -1.58 12.44 -15.16
C ALA A 189 -2.97 13.06 -15.39
N SER A 190 -3.50 13.82 -14.44
CA SER A 190 -4.80 14.49 -14.55
C SER A 190 -4.78 15.88 -13.89
N ASN A 191 -5.84 16.66 -14.06
CA ASN A 191 -6.04 17.93 -13.37
C ASN A 191 -6.86 17.77 -12.08
N GLU A 192 -7.08 16.53 -11.64
CA GLU A 192 -7.88 16.22 -10.45
C GLU A 192 -7.00 16.16 -9.20
N PRO A 193 -7.55 16.42 -8.00
CA PRO A 193 -6.86 16.14 -6.75
C PRO A 193 -6.33 14.70 -6.67
N LEU A 194 -5.05 14.57 -6.32
CA LEU A 194 -4.40 13.25 -6.17
C LEU A 194 -4.81 12.55 -4.86
N LEU A 195 -5.12 13.32 -3.83
CA LEU A 195 -5.65 12.86 -2.55
C LEU A 195 -6.77 13.81 -2.12
N GLN A 196 -7.75 13.27 -1.38
CA GLN A 196 -8.87 14.06 -0.88
C GLN A 196 -8.37 15.20 0.04
N GLY A 197 -8.89 16.40 -0.18
CA GLY A 197 -8.54 17.58 0.62
C GLY A 197 -7.18 18.21 0.30
N ILE A 198 -6.49 17.76 -0.75
CA ILE A 198 -5.25 18.36 -1.25
C ILE A 198 -5.54 19.11 -2.56
N PRO A 199 -4.98 20.33 -2.76
CA PRO A 199 -5.11 21.03 -4.04
C PRO A 199 -4.63 20.17 -5.22
N ALA A 200 -5.31 20.28 -6.35
CA ALA A 200 -4.92 19.58 -7.56
C ALA A 200 -3.52 20.02 -8.04
N ILE A 201 -2.77 19.07 -8.58
CA ILE A 201 -1.52 19.34 -9.29
C ILE A 201 -1.84 19.20 -10.79
N PRO A 202 -1.64 20.25 -11.61
CA PRO A 202 -1.99 20.20 -13.02
C PRO A 202 -1.33 19.04 -13.77
N ALA A 203 -2.02 18.51 -14.77
CA ALA A 203 -1.52 17.42 -15.59
C ALA A 203 -0.17 17.80 -16.23
N GLY A 204 0.80 16.88 -16.16
CA GLY A 204 2.16 17.11 -16.63
C GLY A 204 3.07 17.80 -15.62
N GLU A 205 2.55 18.40 -14.55
CA GLU A 205 3.38 18.99 -13.49
C GLU A 205 3.93 17.92 -12.56
N LYS A 206 5.12 18.19 -12.02
CA LYS A 206 5.79 17.30 -11.07
C LYS A 206 4.95 17.20 -9.79
N VAL A 207 4.76 15.98 -9.30
CA VAL A 207 4.10 15.76 -8.00
C VAL A 207 5.09 16.11 -6.91
N GLU A 208 4.89 17.25 -6.23
CA GLU A 208 5.76 17.74 -5.16
C GLU A 208 5.05 18.70 -4.20
N GLY A 209 5.80 19.31 -3.29
CA GLY A 209 5.31 20.25 -2.28
C GLY A 209 5.06 19.60 -0.92
N ARG A 210 4.40 20.35 -0.03
CA ARG A 210 4.27 20.00 1.40
C ARG A 210 3.51 18.69 1.67
N PHE A 211 2.68 18.25 0.74
CA PHE A 211 1.88 17.02 0.86
C PHE A 211 2.57 15.81 0.23
N PHE A 212 3.59 16.05 -0.59
CA PHE A 212 4.39 15.03 -1.27
C PHE A 212 5.89 15.36 -1.06
N PRO A 213 6.39 15.47 0.18
CA PRO A 213 7.75 15.91 0.44
C PRO A 213 8.80 14.95 -0.14
N LEU A 214 9.97 15.51 -0.49
CA LEU A 214 11.15 14.70 -0.80
C LEU A 214 11.65 14.08 0.51
N LEU A 215 11.68 12.75 0.58
CA LEU A 215 12.07 12.02 1.78
C LEU A 215 13.56 11.71 1.81
N TYR A 216 14.14 11.43 0.63
CA TYR A 216 15.54 11.05 0.53
C TYR A 216 16.11 11.33 -0.86
N ALA A 217 17.31 11.88 -0.91
CA ALA A 217 18.08 12.06 -2.12
C ALA A 217 19.44 11.34 -1.92
N PRO A 218 19.71 10.24 -2.65
CA PRO A 218 21.04 9.62 -2.64
C PRO A 218 22.10 10.64 -3.06
N ALA A 219 23.29 10.58 -2.47
CA ALA A 219 24.42 11.33 -2.98
C ALA A 219 24.65 10.96 -4.45
N ALA A 220 24.96 11.95 -5.29
CA ALA A 220 25.35 11.69 -6.67
C ALA A 220 26.54 10.71 -6.66
N ARG A 221 26.43 9.61 -7.41
CA ARG A 221 27.58 8.72 -7.62
C ARG A 221 28.59 9.53 -8.44
N SER A 222 29.68 9.94 -7.80
CA SER A 222 30.87 10.50 -8.44
C SER A 222 31.50 9.50 -9.39
#